data_AF-A0AA43J7H9-F1
#
_entry.id   AF-A0AA43J7H9-F1
#
_cell.length_a   1.000
_cell.length_b   1.000
_cell.length_c   1.000
_cell.angle_alpha   90.00
_cell.angle_beta   90.00
_cell.angle_gamma   90.00
#
_symmetry.space_group_name_H-M   'P 1'
#
loop_
_entity.id
_entity.type
_entity.pdbx_description
1 polymer ?
#
loop_
_entity_poly.entity_id
_entity_poly.type
_entity_poly.pdbx_seq_one_letter_code
_entity_poly.pdbx_strand_id
1 'polypeptide(L)'
;MTPPAQLELELLSHVNATPPRVVASRHLQKHRLRNDVLRRVEYVRRYFPELDGESITVGVTRAASGMAIPGGTRIWLNPSRLSYHTIAHELMHLLQCRDLGIPSGEKACDVFSLARHWTLNDERPSYIRVPRSMLDENGRLNDAQARVVFEVAREAVVQRSHGMRRYLSFFEAELVHRCQRERSLRPILIAPLGAISPR
;
A
#
# COMPACT_ATOMS: atom_id res chain seq x y z
N MET A 1 -24.83 -23.31 -3.72
CA MET A 1 -23.55 -22.81 -4.26
C MET A 1 -23.89 -21.76 -5.31
N THR A 2 -23.84 -20.50 -4.93
CA THR A 2 -24.06 -19.35 -5.80
C THR A 2 -22.81 -19.20 -6.69
N PRO A 3 -22.93 -19.14 -8.02
CA PRO A 3 -21.78 -19.00 -8.92
C PRO A 3 -21.05 -17.68 -8.67
N PRO A 4 -19.71 -17.63 -8.85
CA PRO A 4 -18.87 -16.49 -8.50
C PRO A 4 -19.27 -15.16 -9.18
N ALA A 5 -19.99 -15.21 -10.30
CA ALA A 5 -20.49 -14.02 -11.00
C ALA A 5 -21.68 -13.32 -10.28
N GLN A 6 -22.43 -14.00 -9.41
CA GLN A 6 -23.55 -13.38 -8.68
C GLN A 6 -23.07 -12.51 -7.51
N LEU A 7 -21.88 -12.80 -6.96
CA LEU A 7 -21.22 -11.96 -5.95
C LEU A 7 -20.72 -10.61 -6.52
N GLU A 8 -20.36 -10.56 -7.80
CA GLU A 8 -19.96 -9.32 -8.48
C GLU A 8 -21.15 -8.39 -8.77
N LEU A 9 -22.36 -8.95 -8.94
CA LEU A 9 -23.55 -8.16 -9.30
C LEU A 9 -24.28 -7.58 -8.08
N GLU A 10 -24.28 -8.27 -6.93
CA GLU A 10 -24.86 -7.75 -5.68
C GLU A 10 -24.07 -6.57 -5.09
N LEU A 11 -22.78 -6.47 -5.40
CA LEU A 11 -21.91 -5.36 -4.97
C LEU A 11 -22.33 -4.01 -5.59
N LEU A 12 -23.09 -4.03 -6.69
CA LEU A 12 -23.46 -2.83 -7.46
C LEU A 12 -24.88 -2.32 -7.19
N SER A 13 -25.69 -3.03 -6.39
CA SER A 13 -27.11 -2.69 -6.20
C SER A 13 -27.46 -1.90 -4.93
N HIS A 14 -26.49 -1.52 -4.08
CA HIS A 14 -26.78 -0.70 -2.89
C HIS A 14 -26.69 0.81 -3.17
N VAL A 15 -27.67 1.31 -3.92
CA VAL A 15 -27.95 2.75 -4.06
C VAL A 15 -28.99 3.15 -3.00
N ASN A 16 -28.52 3.60 -1.84
CA ASN A 16 -29.11 4.67 -1.00
C ASN A 16 -28.34 4.82 0.33
N ALA A 17 -27.02 5.00 0.24
CA ALA A 17 -26.21 5.47 1.35
C ALA A 17 -25.72 6.89 1.03
N THR A 18 -25.81 7.80 2.00
CA THR A 18 -25.13 9.10 1.98
C THR A 18 -23.73 8.91 1.40
N PRO A 19 -23.28 9.73 0.42
CA PRO A 19 -22.00 9.48 -0.23
C PRO A 19 -20.93 9.40 0.86
N PRO A 20 -20.16 8.30 0.95
CA PRO A 20 -19.07 8.19 1.92
C PRO A 20 -18.11 9.33 1.66
N ARG A 21 -17.77 10.08 2.71
CA ARG A 21 -16.97 11.32 2.60
C ARG A 21 -15.68 11.18 3.38
N VAL A 22 -14.58 11.56 2.74
CA VAL A 22 -13.39 11.98 3.47
C VAL A 22 -13.70 13.36 4.08
N VAL A 23 -13.77 13.41 5.42
CA VAL A 23 -14.17 14.60 6.17
C VAL A 23 -12.96 15.23 6.84
N ALA A 24 -12.70 16.51 6.56
CA ALA A 24 -11.66 17.25 7.25
C ALA A 24 -12.08 17.58 8.69
N SER A 25 -11.23 17.23 9.65
CA SER A 25 -11.28 17.78 11.02
C SER A 25 -11.16 19.31 11.04
N ARG A 26 -11.56 19.94 12.14
CA ARG A 26 -11.45 21.40 12.34
C ARG A 26 -10.03 21.94 12.06
N HIS A 27 -8.99 21.21 12.45
CA HIS A 27 -7.60 21.63 12.22
C HIS A 27 -7.20 21.51 10.75
N LEU A 28 -7.59 20.41 10.09
CA LEU A 28 -7.31 20.22 8.66
C LEU A 28 -8.08 21.25 7.80
N GLN A 29 -9.31 21.61 8.18
CA GLN A 29 -10.12 22.61 7.47
C GLN A 29 -9.39 23.96 7.30
N LYS A 30 -8.57 24.33 8.29
CA LYS A 30 -7.79 25.58 8.31
C LYS A 30 -6.37 25.43 7.73
N HIS A 31 -5.95 24.21 7.38
CA HIS A 31 -4.59 23.96 6.94
C HIS A 31 -4.40 24.30 5.45
N ARG A 32 -3.30 24.96 5.09
CA ARG A 32 -3.03 25.37 3.69
C ARG A 32 -3.01 24.22 2.68
N LEU A 33 -2.59 23.02 3.11
CA LEU A 33 -2.53 21.81 2.28
C LEU A 33 -3.82 20.97 2.31
N ARG A 34 -4.92 21.48 2.89
CA ARG A 34 -6.20 20.74 3.05
C ARG A 34 -6.63 20.02 1.79
N ASN A 35 -6.71 20.74 0.67
CA ASN A 35 -7.24 20.18 -0.57
C ASN A 35 -6.35 19.07 -1.12
N ASP A 36 -5.01 19.21 -1.01
CA ASP A 36 -4.08 18.16 -1.44
C ASP A 36 -4.20 16.92 -0.55
N VAL A 37 -4.25 17.10 0.77
CA VAL A 37 -4.43 15.98 1.72
C VAL A 37 -5.74 15.24 1.42
N LEU A 38 -6.86 15.95 1.31
CA LEU A 38 -8.17 15.33 1.04
C LEU A 38 -8.19 14.62 -0.32
N ARG A 39 -7.62 15.23 -1.37
CA ARG A 39 -7.51 14.61 -2.69
C ARG A 39 -6.70 13.32 -2.66
N ARG A 40 -5.58 13.30 -1.95
CA ARG A 40 -4.75 12.09 -1.82
C ARG A 40 -5.46 11.01 -1.02
N VAL A 41 -6.11 11.36 0.09
CA VAL A 41 -6.88 10.38 0.88
C VAL A 41 -8.02 9.80 0.05
N GLU A 42 -8.74 10.62 -0.71
CA GLU A 42 -9.79 10.15 -1.62
C GLU A 42 -9.24 9.23 -2.71
N TYR A 43 -8.07 9.54 -3.28
CA TYR A 43 -7.41 8.66 -4.25
C TYR A 43 -7.08 7.30 -3.64
N VAL A 44 -6.45 7.27 -2.46
CA VAL A 44 -6.05 6.02 -1.80
C VAL A 44 -7.26 5.22 -1.32
N ARG A 45 -8.30 5.88 -0.82
CA ARG A 45 -9.53 5.24 -0.34
C ARG A 45 -10.19 4.34 -1.39
N ARG A 46 -10.04 4.63 -2.69
CA ARG A 46 -10.57 3.80 -3.79
C ARG A 46 -10.05 2.36 -3.79
N TYR A 47 -8.93 2.08 -3.10
CA TYR A 47 -8.36 0.75 -2.97
C TYR A 47 -8.77 0.03 -1.68
N PHE A 48 -9.69 0.61 -0.90
CA PHE A 48 -10.20 0.10 0.38
C PHE A 48 -11.74 0.02 0.34
N PRO A 49 -12.31 -0.87 -0.49
CA PRO A 49 -13.76 -1.04 -0.58
C PRO A 49 -14.41 -1.44 0.75
N GLU A 50 -13.64 -2.01 1.69
CA GLU A 50 -14.10 -2.33 3.04
C GLU A 50 -14.44 -1.10 3.90
N LEU A 51 -14.09 0.09 3.41
CA LEU A 51 -14.45 1.39 4.00
C LEU A 51 -15.56 2.10 3.21
N ASP A 52 -16.21 1.41 2.26
CA ASP A 52 -17.38 1.95 1.55
C ASP A 52 -18.59 2.07 2.47
N GLY A 53 -19.35 3.15 2.26
CA GLY A 53 -20.43 3.55 3.17
C GLY A 53 -19.97 4.31 4.42
N GLU A 54 -18.67 4.36 4.71
CA GLU A 54 -18.14 5.03 5.90
C GLU A 54 -17.51 6.39 5.62
N SER A 55 -17.70 7.30 6.59
CA SER A 55 -17.04 8.61 6.57
C SER A 55 -15.75 8.57 7.38
N ILE A 56 -14.64 8.86 6.70
CA ILE A 56 -13.30 8.85 7.29
C ILE A 56 -12.94 10.28 7.70
N THR A 57 -12.73 10.50 8.99
CA THR A 57 -12.29 11.81 9.50
C THR A 57 -10.77 11.94 9.40
N VAL A 58 -10.30 13.01 8.76
CA VAL A 58 -8.87 13.28 8.56
C VAL A 58 -8.41 14.45 9.43
N GLY A 59 -7.50 14.14 10.35
CA GLY A 59 -6.78 15.03 11.24
C GLY A 59 -5.42 15.47 10.71
N VAL A 60 -4.82 16.43 11.39
CA VAL A 60 -3.41 16.81 11.21
C VAL A 60 -2.61 16.38 12.43
N THR A 61 -1.42 15.82 12.22
CA THR A 61 -0.42 15.58 13.26
C THR A 61 0.94 16.13 12.83
N ARG A 62 1.80 16.43 13.82
CA ARG A 62 3.22 16.74 13.62
C ARG A 62 4.15 15.71 14.27
N ALA A 63 3.59 14.81 15.09
CA ALA A 63 4.35 13.88 15.91
C ALA A 63 4.84 12.64 15.11
N ALA A 64 4.07 12.24 14.10
CA ALA A 64 4.34 11.07 13.26
C ALA A 64 4.01 11.40 11.78
N SER A 65 4.32 10.50 10.85
CA SER A 65 3.88 10.64 9.44
C SER A 65 2.38 10.41 9.31
N GLY A 66 1.86 9.43 10.05
CA GLY A 66 0.44 9.12 10.17
C GLY A 66 0.12 8.54 11.56
N MET A 67 -1.16 8.45 11.87
CA MET A 67 -1.70 7.73 13.03
C MET A 67 -3.17 7.41 12.80
N ALA A 68 -3.62 6.24 13.21
CA ALA A 68 -5.02 5.82 13.17
C ALA A 68 -5.46 5.27 14.53
N ILE A 69 -6.77 5.28 14.78
CA ILE A 69 -7.35 4.44 15.84
C ILE A 69 -7.75 3.11 15.19
N PRO A 70 -7.13 1.98 15.55
CA PRO A 70 -7.50 0.68 14.99
C PRO A 70 -9.00 0.39 15.15
N GLY A 71 -9.64 -0.06 14.08
CA GLY A 71 -11.09 -0.30 14.05
C GLY A 71 -11.98 0.95 14.02
N GLY A 72 -11.41 2.15 14.15
CA GLY A 72 -12.15 3.41 14.12
C GLY A 72 -12.45 3.92 12.71
N THR A 73 -12.75 5.22 12.63
CA THR A 73 -13.03 5.95 11.38
C THR A 73 -12.18 7.22 11.25
N ARG A 74 -11.09 7.32 12.01
CA ARG A 74 -10.28 8.54 12.08
C ARG A 74 -8.79 8.25 11.90
N ILE A 75 -8.18 9.05 11.03
CA ILE A 75 -6.74 9.08 10.80
C ILE A 75 -6.22 10.50 11.02
N TRP A 76 -4.97 10.63 11.41
CA TRP A 76 -4.23 11.89 11.48
C TRP A 76 -3.01 11.78 10.60
N LEU A 77 -2.81 12.76 9.74
CA LEU A 77 -1.72 12.76 8.76
C LEU A 77 -0.82 13.95 8.99
N ASN A 78 0.47 13.80 8.70
CA ASN A 78 1.41 14.92 8.62
C ASN A 78 1.51 15.40 7.17
N PRO A 79 0.94 16.56 6.83
CA PRO A 79 0.89 17.03 5.45
C PRO A 79 2.26 17.25 4.80
N SER A 80 3.33 17.44 5.60
CA SER A 80 4.69 17.67 5.10
C SER A 80 5.46 16.37 4.80
N ARG A 81 4.97 15.21 5.24
CA ARG A 81 5.61 13.90 5.08
C ARG A 81 4.67 12.89 4.43
N LEU A 82 3.71 13.38 3.63
CA LEU A 82 2.59 12.58 3.17
C LEU A 82 2.91 11.83 1.87
N SER A 83 2.96 10.50 1.96
CA SER A 83 3.00 9.58 0.82
C SER A 83 1.66 8.84 0.65
N TYR A 84 1.44 8.24 -0.53
CA TYR A 84 0.29 7.34 -0.71
C TYR A 84 0.43 6.11 0.19
N HIS A 85 1.65 5.60 0.38
CA HIS A 85 1.92 4.49 1.28
C HIS A 85 1.51 4.83 2.72
N THR A 86 1.89 6.01 3.23
CA THR A 86 1.49 6.44 4.59
C THR A 86 -0.04 6.44 4.74
N ILE A 87 -0.77 6.98 3.76
CA ILE A 87 -2.25 6.97 3.82
C ILE A 87 -2.79 5.54 3.80
N ALA A 88 -2.25 4.68 2.92
CA ALA A 88 -2.69 3.30 2.80
C ALA A 88 -2.45 2.51 4.10
N HIS A 89 -1.32 2.76 4.78
CA HIS A 89 -1.00 2.22 6.10
C HIS A 89 -2.03 2.64 7.14
N GLU A 90 -2.32 3.94 7.25
CA GLU A 90 -3.31 4.42 8.23
C GLU A 90 -4.72 3.90 7.95
N LEU A 91 -5.13 3.80 6.67
CA LEU A 91 -6.42 3.20 6.31
C LEU A 91 -6.47 1.71 6.64
N MET A 92 -5.35 0.99 6.48
CA MET A 92 -5.26 -0.42 6.82
C MET A 92 -5.43 -0.67 8.33
N HIS A 93 -4.91 0.22 9.19
CA HIS A 93 -5.18 0.14 10.63
C HIS A 93 -6.67 0.21 10.97
N LEU A 94 -7.46 0.97 10.23
CA LEU A 94 -8.92 1.01 10.43
C LEU A 94 -9.56 -0.37 10.22
N LEU A 95 -8.93 -1.25 9.43
CA LEU A 95 -9.43 -2.59 9.10
C LEU A 95 -8.94 -3.70 10.04
N GLN A 96 -7.79 -3.54 10.72
CA GLN A 96 -7.16 -4.59 11.55
C GLN A 96 -8.01 -5.10 12.74
N CYS A 97 -9.15 -4.46 13.04
CA CYS A 97 -10.05 -4.85 14.13
C CYS A 97 -11.50 -5.13 13.67
N ARG A 98 -11.73 -5.32 12.36
CA ARG A 98 -13.08 -5.49 11.78
C ARG A 98 -13.46 -6.94 11.43
N ASP A 99 -12.79 -7.92 12.03
CA ASP A 99 -12.95 -9.35 11.73
C ASP A 99 -12.79 -9.71 10.24
N LEU A 100 -11.90 -9.00 9.55
CA LEU A 100 -11.61 -9.19 8.11
C LEU A 100 -10.46 -10.18 7.85
N GLY A 101 -10.04 -10.94 8.86
CA GLY A 101 -8.90 -11.86 8.77
C GLY A 101 -7.53 -11.17 8.63
N ILE A 102 -7.46 -9.84 8.77
CA ILE A 102 -6.23 -9.05 8.70
C ILE A 102 -5.51 -9.13 10.05
N PRO A 103 -4.26 -9.64 10.12
CA PRO A 103 -3.51 -9.69 11.37
C PRO A 103 -3.23 -8.30 11.93
N SER A 104 -3.19 -8.17 13.25
CA SER A 104 -2.81 -6.94 13.93
C SER A 104 -1.30 -6.67 13.84
N GLY A 105 -0.93 -5.41 14.09
CA GLY A 105 0.45 -4.95 14.19
C GLY A 105 1.00 -4.31 12.93
N GLU A 106 2.05 -3.52 13.10
CA GLU A 106 2.61 -2.64 12.07
C GLU A 106 3.12 -3.36 10.82
N LYS A 107 3.83 -4.48 10.99
CA LYS A 107 4.35 -5.25 9.84
C LYS A 107 3.24 -5.86 8.99
N ALA A 108 2.15 -6.30 9.63
CA ALA A 108 0.99 -6.80 8.90
C ALA A 108 0.31 -5.64 8.15
N CYS A 109 0.21 -4.48 8.79
CA CYS A 109 -0.33 -3.26 8.19
C CYS A 109 0.46 -2.85 6.92
N ASP A 110 1.80 -2.84 6.99
CA ASP A 110 2.68 -2.63 5.84
C ASP A 110 2.37 -3.63 4.71
N VAL A 111 2.46 -4.94 4.98
CA VAL A 111 2.31 -5.95 3.91
C VAL A 111 0.91 -5.92 3.28
N PHE A 112 -0.14 -5.78 4.09
CA PHE A 112 -1.51 -5.71 3.57
C PHE A 112 -1.79 -4.40 2.83
N SER A 113 -1.19 -3.28 3.22
CA SER A 113 -1.31 -2.01 2.48
C SER A 113 -0.54 -2.06 1.15
N LEU A 114 0.67 -2.62 1.13
CA LEU A 114 1.47 -2.82 -0.08
C LEU A 114 0.79 -3.72 -1.11
N ALA A 115 -0.04 -4.66 -0.63
CA ALA A 115 -0.82 -5.58 -1.46
C ALA A 115 -2.05 -4.94 -2.13
N ARG A 116 -2.42 -3.70 -1.77
CA ARG A 116 -3.61 -3.02 -2.31
C ARG A 116 -3.43 -2.64 -3.78
N HIS A 117 -2.37 -1.90 -4.09
CA HIS A 117 -2.04 -1.53 -5.46
C HIS A 117 -0.63 -0.95 -5.56
N TRP A 118 0.07 -1.22 -6.66
CA TRP A 118 1.47 -0.77 -6.84
C TRP A 118 1.64 0.75 -6.83
N THR A 119 0.63 1.53 -7.28
CA THR A 119 0.70 3.00 -7.26
C THR A 119 0.67 3.60 -5.86
N LEU A 120 0.35 2.81 -4.84
CA LEU A 120 0.39 3.21 -3.44
C LEU A 120 1.77 3.01 -2.82
N ASN A 121 2.69 2.33 -3.52
CA ASN A 121 4.01 1.97 -3.02
C ASN A 121 5.03 3.03 -3.47
N ASP A 122 4.77 4.30 -3.16
CA ASP A 122 5.53 5.48 -3.61
C ASP A 122 6.67 5.91 -2.67
N GLU A 123 6.83 5.18 -1.57
CA GLU A 123 7.84 5.34 -0.53
C GLU A 123 8.20 3.97 0.05
N ARG A 124 9.38 3.87 0.66
CA ARG A 124 9.80 2.72 1.46
C ARG A 124 8.78 2.45 2.59
N PRO A 125 8.43 1.18 2.86
CA PRO A 125 7.66 0.83 4.05
C PRO A 125 8.47 0.96 5.34
N SER A 126 7.76 1.22 6.45
CA SER A 126 8.40 1.63 7.71
C SER A 126 8.85 0.46 8.58
N TYR A 127 8.13 -0.66 8.54
CA TYR A 127 8.27 -1.76 9.50
C TYR A 127 8.69 -3.08 8.86
N ILE A 128 8.36 -3.31 7.59
CA ILE A 128 8.82 -4.47 6.82
C ILE A 128 10.10 -4.16 6.05
N ARG A 129 11.00 -5.13 5.94
CA ARG A 129 12.28 -4.93 5.24
C ARG A 129 12.12 -5.04 3.73
N VAL A 130 12.65 -4.05 3.03
CA VAL A 130 12.84 -4.07 1.57
C VAL A 130 14.34 -3.95 1.27
N PRO A 131 14.89 -4.70 0.29
CA PRO A 131 16.28 -4.57 -0.10
C PRO A 131 16.64 -3.14 -0.49
N ARG A 132 17.72 -2.59 0.08
CA ARG A 132 18.18 -1.21 -0.23
C ARG A 132 18.44 -0.98 -1.72
N SER A 133 18.77 -2.05 -2.45
CA SER A 133 18.93 -2.04 -3.91
C SER A 133 17.69 -1.68 -4.71
N MET A 134 16.51 -1.78 -4.09
CA MET A 134 15.24 -1.37 -4.70
C MET A 134 14.93 0.10 -4.45
N LEU A 135 15.73 0.81 -3.66
CA LEU A 135 15.43 2.18 -3.29
C LEU A 135 16.35 3.13 -4.05
N ASP A 136 15.81 4.28 -4.45
CA ASP A 136 16.62 5.40 -4.91
C ASP A 136 17.39 6.06 -3.75
N GLU A 137 18.16 7.11 -4.06
CA GLU A 137 18.93 7.88 -3.08
C GLU A 137 18.06 8.55 -2.00
N ASN A 138 16.78 8.78 -2.28
CA ASN A 138 15.81 9.37 -1.37
C ASN A 138 14.99 8.30 -0.62
N GLY A 139 15.31 7.01 -0.81
CA GLY A 139 14.60 5.91 -0.18
C GLY A 139 13.26 5.57 -0.83
N ARG A 140 13.01 5.97 -2.08
CA ARG A 140 11.75 5.73 -2.80
C ARG A 140 11.85 4.57 -3.77
N LEU A 141 10.70 3.95 -4.05
CA LEU A 141 10.54 2.93 -5.08
C LEU A 141 10.18 3.59 -6.40
N ASN A 142 10.81 3.19 -7.51
CA ASN A 142 10.30 3.49 -8.84
C ASN A 142 9.17 2.53 -9.22
N ASP A 143 8.46 2.81 -10.32
CA ASP A 143 7.30 2.03 -10.77
C ASP A 143 7.58 0.53 -10.92
N ALA A 144 8.76 0.15 -11.44
CA ALA A 144 9.12 -1.26 -11.61
C ALA A 144 9.30 -1.94 -10.25
N GLN A 145 10.00 -1.29 -9.32
CA GLN A 145 10.21 -1.80 -7.96
C GLN A 145 8.90 -1.83 -7.16
N ALA A 146 8.05 -0.82 -7.30
CA ALA A 146 6.73 -0.75 -6.68
C ALA A 146 5.83 -1.90 -7.12
N ARG A 147 5.88 -2.31 -8.40
CA ARG A 147 5.17 -3.48 -8.93
C ARG A 147 5.69 -4.79 -8.34
N VAL A 148 7.01 -4.96 -8.26
CA VAL A 148 7.60 -6.15 -7.62
C VAL A 148 7.16 -6.24 -6.15
N VAL A 149 7.21 -5.13 -5.41
CA VAL A 149 6.74 -5.10 -4.02
C VAL A 149 5.25 -5.46 -3.91
N PHE A 150 4.41 -4.90 -4.77
CA PHE A 150 2.99 -5.20 -4.82
C PHE A 150 2.70 -6.68 -5.10
N GLU A 151 3.37 -7.28 -6.08
CA GLU A 151 3.20 -8.70 -6.42
C GLU A 151 3.56 -9.61 -5.25
N VAL A 152 4.74 -9.40 -4.65
CA VAL A 152 5.20 -10.20 -3.51
C VAL A 152 4.31 -9.98 -2.28
N ALA A 153 3.82 -8.76 -2.05
CA ALA A 153 2.86 -8.47 -0.99
C ALA A 153 1.54 -9.24 -1.19
N ARG A 154 1.01 -9.25 -2.42
CA ARG A 154 -0.21 -10.02 -2.74
C ARG A 154 -0.01 -11.52 -2.53
N GLU A 155 1.12 -12.06 -2.96
CA GLU A 155 1.46 -13.47 -2.73
C GLU A 155 1.52 -13.79 -1.24
N ALA A 156 2.16 -12.93 -0.44
CA ALA A 156 2.23 -13.10 1.00
C ALA A 156 0.83 -13.06 1.66
N VAL A 157 -0.05 -12.15 1.23
CA VAL A 157 -1.45 -12.08 1.71
C VAL A 157 -2.21 -13.35 1.35
N VAL A 158 -2.08 -13.87 0.13
CA VAL A 158 -2.70 -15.15 -0.28
C VAL A 158 -2.17 -16.33 0.54
N GLN A 159 -0.86 -16.39 0.79
CA GLN A 159 -0.30 -17.43 1.65
C GLN A 159 -0.82 -17.31 3.08
N ARG A 160 -1.01 -16.09 3.60
CA ARG A 160 -1.61 -15.86 4.92
C ARG A 160 -3.06 -16.32 4.96
N SER A 161 -3.86 -16.08 3.92
CA SER A 161 -5.25 -16.55 3.86
C SER A 161 -5.33 -18.08 3.81
N HIS A 162 -4.31 -18.75 3.27
CA HIS A 162 -4.17 -20.21 3.32
C HIS A 162 -3.55 -20.74 4.64
N GLY A 163 -3.43 -19.89 5.66
CA GLY A 163 -2.98 -20.30 6.99
C GLY A 163 -1.47 -20.19 7.23
N MET A 164 -0.67 -19.70 6.28
CA MET A 164 0.76 -19.52 6.49
C MET A 164 1.02 -18.42 7.54
N ARG A 165 1.52 -18.82 8.72
CA ARG A 165 1.85 -17.87 9.81
C ARG A 165 3.12 -17.06 9.54
N ARG A 166 4.03 -17.58 8.71
CA ARG A 166 5.33 -16.96 8.40
C ARG A 166 5.34 -16.11 7.13
N TYR A 167 4.16 -15.67 6.66
CA TYR A 167 4.02 -14.88 5.44
C TYR A 167 4.86 -13.58 5.41
N LEU A 168 5.10 -12.95 6.56
CA LEU A 168 5.99 -11.78 6.67
C LEU A 168 7.45 -12.14 6.33
N SER A 169 7.93 -13.28 6.85
CA SER A 169 9.27 -13.78 6.52
C SER A 169 9.36 -14.24 5.06
N PHE A 170 8.28 -14.83 4.54
CA PHE A 170 8.18 -15.14 3.11
C PHE A 170 8.31 -13.87 2.27
N PHE A 171 7.55 -12.82 2.57
CA PHE A 171 7.60 -11.54 1.87
C PHE A 171 9.03 -10.96 1.83
N GLU A 172 9.69 -10.86 2.99
CA GLU A 172 11.04 -10.31 3.08
C GLU A 172 12.06 -11.15 2.30
N ALA A 173 11.96 -12.48 2.37
CA ALA A 173 12.86 -13.40 1.66
C ALA A 173 12.64 -13.36 0.14
N GLU A 174 11.38 -13.33 -0.30
CA GLU A 174 11.02 -13.34 -1.72
C GLU A 174 11.43 -12.04 -2.42
N LEU A 175 11.34 -10.90 -1.74
CA LEU A 175 11.88 -9.64 -2.27
C LEU A 175 13.40 -9.71 -2.49
N VAL A 176 14.15 -10.27 -1.55
CA VAL A 176 15.60 -10.46 -1.70
C VAL A 176 15.89 -11.36 -2.90
N HIS A 177 15.18 -12.47 -3.00
CA HIS A 177 15.33 -13.43 -4.10
C HIS A 177 15.05 -12.79 -5.47
N ARG A 178 13.93 -12.06 -5.64
CA ARG A 178 13.60 -11.37 -6.90
C ARG A 178 14.63 -10.32 -7.28
N CYS A 179 15.12 -9.54 -6.32
CA CYS A 179 16.18 -8.56 -6.55
C CYS A 179 17.47 -9.20 -7.07
N GLN A 180 17.88 -10.31 -6.47
CA GLN A 180 19.09 -11.03 -6.87
C GLN A 180 18.93 -11.66 -8.26
N ARG A 181 17.76 -12.22 -8.55
CA ARG A 181 17.45 -12.80 -9.87
C ARG A 181 17.51 -11.75 -10.98
N GLU A 182 16.89 -10.59 -10.78
CA GLU A 182 16.90 -9.52 -11.78
C GLU A 182 18.33 -9.01 -12.03
N ARG A 183 19.14 -8.86 -10.98
CA ARG A 183 20.56 -8.49 -11.10
C ARG A 183 21.38 -9.52 -11.85
N SER A 184 21.07 -10.80 -11.70
CA SER A 184 21.77 -11.91 -12.37
C SER A 184 21.40 -12.03 -13.86
N LEU A 185 20.25 -11.48 -14.28
CA LEU A 185 19.78 -11.45 -15.67
C LEU A 185 20.23 -10.21 -16.45
N ARG A 186 20.57 -9.11 -15.77
CA ARG A 186 21.11 -7.88 -16.38
C ARG A 186 22.52 -7.96 -17.01
N PRO A 187 23.45 -8.89 -16.69
CA PRO A 187 24.80 -8.85 -17.25
C PRO A 187 24.89 -9.36 -18.70
N ILE A 188 23.79 -9.81 -19.33
CA ILE A 188 23.82 -10.37 -20.70
C ILE A 188 23.59 -9.29 -21.79
N LEU A 189 23.13 -8.08 -21.44
CA LEU A 189 22.74 -7.04 -22.42
C LEU A 189 23.79 -5.94 -22.67
N ILE A 190 25.00 -6.05 -22.12
CA ILE A 190 26.11 -5.13 -22.39
C ILE A 190 27.37 -5.92 -22.77
N ALA A 191 27.30 -6.68 -23.87
CA ALA A 191 28.50 -7.01 -24.64
C ALA A 191 28.46 -6.14 -25.90
N PRO A 192 29.40 -5.19 -26.09
CA PRO A 192 29.46 -4.46 -27.34
C PRO A 192 29.75 -5.44 -28.48
N LEU A 193 28.85 -5.49 -29.45
CA LEU A 193 29.06 -6.16 -30.74
C LEU A 193 30.26 -5.53 -31.45
N GLY A 194 31.36 -6.29 -31.50
CA GLY A 194 32.28 -6.35 -32.62
C GLY A 194 33.08 -5.09 -32.98
N ALA A 195 34.32 -5.02 -32.49
CA ALA A 195 35.41 -4.50 -33.30
C ALA A 195 36.10 -5.70 -34.00
N ILE A 196 35.55 -6.12 -35.14
CA ILE A 196 36.28 -6.95 -36.09
C ILE A 196 37.08 -5.98 -36.95
N SER A 197 38.40 -5.92 -36.74
CA SER A 197 39.31 -5.22 -37.66
C SER A 197 39.88 -6.25 -38.63
N PRO A 198 39.68 -6.12 -39.95
CA PRO A 198 40.42 -6.93 -40.91
C PRO A 198 41.83 -6.33 -41.11
N ARG A 199 42.81 -7.22 -41.02
CA ARG A 199 44.19 -7.21 -41.54
C ARG A 199 44.90 -5.87 -41.76
#